data_AF-A0A842R8U7-F1
#
_entry.id   AF-A0A842R8U7-F1
#
_cell.length_a   1.000
_cell.length_b   1.000
_cell.length_c   1.000
_cell.angle_alpha   90.00
_cell.angle_beta   90.00
_cell.angle_gamma   90.00
#
_symmetry.space_group_name_H-M   'P 1'
#
loop_
_entity.id
_entity.type
_entity.pdbx_description
1 polymer ?
#
loop_
_entity_poly.entity_id
_entity_poly.type
_entity_poly.pdbx_seq_one_letter_code
_entity_poly.pdbx_strand_id
1 'polypeptide(L)'
;MTIWTLRATIGQEKAIAKHINKKVEVKDIAVWSLLIPQALRGYIFIEAGTIDKVEDAISGIPHVRSKVVGTVDVSELENFLVPKPTIEGLHVNDIIEIISGPFKGSRAKINRIDVGREEVTVELLDSQIPIPIKLHSDFCKVIESAVEEEEVPAETAKKADEKAEEEEEEEDVFAEFFNA
;
A
#
# COMPACT_ATOMS: atom_id res chain seq x y z
N MET A 1 -1.50 -11.80 -20.09
CA MET A 1 -0.37 -11.54 -19.17
C MET A 1 -0.86 -11.89 -17.79
N THR A 2 -0.05 -12.57 -16.99
CA THR A 2 -0.50 -13.09 -15.71
C THR A 2 0.57 -12.81 -14.67
N ILE A 3 0.12 -12.40 -13.48
CA ILE A 3 0.99 -12.17 -12.34
C ILE A 3 0.79 -13.34 -11.39
N TRP A 4 1.88 -14.00 -11.01
CA TRP A 4 1.87 -15.11 -10.06
C TRP A 4 2.43 -14.68 -8.72
N THR A 5 1.91 -15.30 -7.67
CA THR A 5 2.35 -15.07 -6.30
C THR A 5 3.30 -16.17 -5.84
N LEU A 6 4.47 -15.74 -5.36
CA LEU A 6 5.50 -16.59 -4.77
C LEU A 6 5.57 -16.38 -3.26
N ARG A 7 5.69 -17.47 -2.50
CA ARG A 7 5.95 -17.38 -1.06
C ARG A 7 7.45 -17.38 -0.79
N ALA A 8 7.92 -16.31 -0.17
CA ALA A 8 9.30 -16.13 0.23
C ALA A 8 9.47 -16.31 1.74
N THR A 9 10.71 -16.55 2.15
CA THR A 9 11.07 -16.41 3.56
C THR A 9 11.13 -14.93 3.91
N ILE A 10 10.46 -14.56 5.01
CA ILE A 10 10.39 -13.17 5.49
C ILE A 10 11.79 -12.59 5.66
N GLY A 11 12.03 -11.42 5.09
CA GLY A 11 13.31 -10.71 5.13
C GLY A 11 14.34 -11.15 4.06
N GLN A 12 14.00 -12.15 3.24
CA GLN A 12 14.85 -12.62 2.13
C GLN A 12 14.31 -12.24 0.75
N GLU A 13 13.20 -11.49 0.68
CA GLU A 13 12.47 -11.20 -0.56
C GLU A 13 13.36 -10.50 -1.59
N LYS A 14 14.09 -9.45 -1.17
CA LYS A 14 15.05 -8.71 -2.02
C LYS A 14 16.19 -9.60 -2.52
N ALA A 15 16.70 -10.50 -1.68
CA ALA A 15 17.77 -11.41 -2.05
C ALA A 15 17.29 -12.41 -3.10
N ILE A 16 16.12 -13.01 -2.87
CA ILE A 16 15.46 -13.93 -3.81
C ILE A 16 15.22 -13.23 -5.16
N ALA A 17 14.63 -12.04 -5.16
CA ALA A 17 14.38 -11.30 -6.41
C ALA A 17 15.67 -11.00 -7.18
N LYS A 18 16.77 -10.67 -6.48
CA LYS A 18 18.08 -10.47 -7.11
C LYS A 18 18.62 -11.75 -7.75
N HIS A 19 18.41 -12.90 -7.12
CA HIS A 19 18.76 -14.20 -7.69
C HIS A 19 17.90 -14.55 -8.91
N ILE A 20 16.58 -14.29 -8.84
CA ILE A 20 15.65 -14.48 -9.96
C ILE A 20 16.09 -13.62 -11.14
N ASN A 21 16.30 -12.32 -10.92
CA ASN A 21 16.69 -11.39 -11.99
C ASN A 21 17.97 -11.84 -12.69
N LYS A 22 19.01 -12.17 -11.93
CA LYS A 22 20.27 -12.67 -12.51
C LYS A 22 20.10 -13.95 -13.32
N LYS A 23 19.20 -14.85 -12.89
CA LYS A 23 18.94 -16.10 -13.60
C LYS A 23 18.13 -15.86 -14.87
N VAL A 24 17.13 -14.97 -14.82
CA VAL A 24 16.33 -14.54 -15.97
C VAL A 24 17.22 -13.94 -17.04
N GLU A 25 18.14 -13.05 -16.67
CA GLU A 25 19.11 -12.44 -17.60
C GLU A 25 20.04 -13.48 -18.25
N VAL A 26 20.54 -14.44 -17.48
CA VAL A 26 21.50 -15.45 -17.98
C VAL A 26 20.82 -16.50 -18.88
N LYS A 27 19.57 -16.87 -18.58
CA LYS A 27 18.85 -17.96 -19.25
C LYS A 27 17.81 -17.47 -20.27
N ASP A 28 17.67 -16.17 -20.43
CA ASP A 28 16.67 -15.53 -21.30
C ASP A 28 15.25 -16.08 -21.06
N ILE A 29 14.84 -16.08 -19.80
CA ILE A 29 13.53 -16.59 -19.38
C ILE A 29 12.50 -15.46 -19.60
N ALA A 30 11.34 -15.78 -20.18
CA ALA A 30 10.26 -14.82 -20.42
C ALA A 30 9.52 -14.41 -19.12
N VAL A 31 10.21 -13.67 -18.26
CA VAL A 31 9.71 -12.96 -17.08
C VAL A 31 9.88 -11.47 -17.34
N TRP A 32 8.80 -10.69 -17.18
CA TRP A 32 8.78 -9.27 -17.51
C TRP A 32 9.05 -8.39 -16.29
N SER A 33 8.51 -8.75 -15.12
CA SER A 33 8.64 -7.92 -13.93
C SER A 33 8.62 -8.75 -12.63
N LEU A 34 9.19 -8.15 -11.58
CA LEU A 34 9.17 -8.64 -10.21
C LEU A 34 8.75 -7.49 -9.30
N LEU A 35 7.76 -7.72 -8.45
CA LEU A 35 7.29 -6.76 -7.45
C LEU A 35 7.49 -7.32 -6.04
N ILE A 36 8.08 -6.49 -5.17
CA ILE A 36 8.31 -6.78 -3.75
C ILE A 36 7.66 -5.67 -2.93
N PRO A 37 6.39 -5.82 -2.52
CA PRO A 37 5.71 -4.84 -1.70
C PRO A 37 6.33 -4.79 -0.31
N GLN A 38 6.69 -3.59 0.17
CA GLN A 38 7.21 -3.44 1.54
C GLN A 38 6.14 -3.74 2.60
N ALA A 39 4.88 -3.42 2.29
CA ALA A 39 3.75 -3.66 3.18
C ALA A 39 3.39 -5.15 3.33
N LEU A 40 3.70 -5.98 2.32
CA LEU A 40 3.35 -7.40 2.29
C LEU A 40 4.60 -8.28 2.37
N ARG A 41 5.03 -8.56 3.61
CA ARG A 41 6.22 -9.37 3.88
C ARG A 41 6.01 -10.85 3.53
N GLY A 42 7.05 -11.51 3.05
CA GLY A 42 7.05 -12.94 2.71
C GLY A 42 6.42 -13.27 1.36
N TYR A 43 6.12 -12.27 0.52
CA TYR A 43 5.56 -12.46 -0.81
C TYR A 43 6.39 -11.75 -1.87
N ILE A 44 6.46 -12.35 -3.05
CA ILE A 44 7.02 -11.76 -4.27
C ILE A 44 6.03 -12.02 -5.39
N PHE A 45 5.75 -11.00 -6.18
CA PHE A 45 4.92 -11.13 -7.38
C PHE A 45 5.80 -11.17 -8.60
N ILE A 46 5.50 -12.07 -9.52
CA ILE A 46 6.27 -12.28 -10.75
C ILE A 46 5.32 -12.25 -11.95
N GLU A 47 5.66 -11.45 -12.95
CA GLU A 47 4.90 -11.33 -14.19
C GLU A 47 5.65 -12.06 -15.31
N ALA A 48 4.95 -12.95 -16.01
CA ALA A 48 5.53 -13.82 -17.03
C ALA A 48 4.48 -14.33 -18.04
N GLY A 49 4.94 -15.00 -19.09
CA GLY A 49 4.04 -15.53 -20.12
C GLY A 49 3.28 -16.80 -19.69
N THR A 50 3.93 -17.69 -18.94
CA THR A 50 3.37 -18.96 -18.49
C THR A 50 3.93 -19.36 -17.12
N ILE A 51 3.22 -20.25 -16.42
CA ILE A 51 3.67 -20.78 -15.12
C ILE A 51 5.03 -21.51 -15.23
N ASP A 52 5.29 -22.20 -16.35
CA ASP A 52 6.56 -22.89 -16.58
C ASP A 52 7.74 -21.92 -16.53
N LYS A 53 7.58 -20.69 -17.06
CA LYS A 53 8.63 -19.65 -17.00
C LYS A 53 8.87 -19.18 -15.58
N VAL A 54 7.82 -19.11 -14.76
CA VAL A 54 7.96 -18.82 -13.33
C VAL A 54 8.72 -19.95 -12.63
N GLU A 55 8.36 -21.21 -12.87
CA GLU A 55 9.04 -22.37 -12.30
C GLU A 55 10.52 -22.42 -12.70
N ASP A 56 10.81 -22.17 -13.97
CA ASP A 56 12.17 -22.06 -14.50
C ASP A 56 12.94 -20.94 -13.81
N ALA A 57 12.31 -19.79 -13.57
CA ALA A 57 12.92 -18.64 -12.93
C ALA A 57 13.25 -18.90 -11.45
N ILE A 58 12.39 -19.60 -10.70
CA ILE A 58 12.57 -19.84 -9.26
C ILE A 58 13.36 -21.12 -8.93
N SER A 59 13.50 -22.05 -9.88
CA SER A 59 14.12 -23.35 -9.64
C SER A 59 15.55 -23.23 -9.07
N GLY A 60 15.82 -23.93 -7.97
CA GLY A 60 17.15 -23.91 -7.32
C GLY A 60 17.50 -22.60 -6.60
N ILE A 61 16.56 -21.66 -6.46
CA ILE A 61 16.77 -20.45 -5.65
C ILE A 61 16.42 -20.77 -4.18
N PRO A 62 17.35 -20.55 -3.23
CA PRO A 62 17.10 -20.81 -1.82
C PRO A 62 16.04 -19.86 -1.26
N HIS A 63 15.40 -20.26 -0.15
CA HIS A 63 14.43 -19.45 0.61
C HIS A 63 13.07 -19.19 -0.06
N VAL A 64 12.86 -19.66 -1.29
CA VAL A 64 11.53 -19.80 -1.90
C VAL A 64 10.81 -20.98 -1.24
N ARG A 65 9.67 -20.74 -0.57
CA ARG A 65 8.98 -21.74 0.25
C ARG A 65 7.98 -22.59 -0.53
N SER A 66 7.33 -22.01 -1.54
CA SER A 66 6.37 -22.70 -2.40
C SER A 66 6.50 -22.20 -3.84
N LYS A 67 6.27 -23.08 -4.82
CA LYS A 67 6.47 -22.78 -6.24
C LYS A 67 5.57 -21.65 -6.73
N VAL A 68 4.26 -21.80 -6.62
CA VAL A 68 3.26 -20.78 -7.01
C VAL A 68 2.04 -20.96 -6.11
N VAL A 69 1.54 -19.89 -5.52
CA VAL A 69 0.36 -19.92 -4.62
C VAL A 69 -0.93 -19.68 -5.41
N GLY A 70 -0.86 -18.83 -6.44
CA GLY A 70 -1.99 -18.46 -7.27
C GLY A 70 -1.60 -17.36 -8.24
N THR A 71 -2.60 -16.88 -8.98
CA THR A 71 -2.51 -15.68 -9.81
C THR A 71 -3.16 -14.52 -9.08
N VAL A 72 -2.74 -13.30 -9.40
CA VAL A 72 -3.29 -12.06 -8.85
C VAL A 72 -3.61 -11.11 -9.98
N ASP A 73 -4.72 -10.38 -9.87
CA ASP A 73 -5.06 -9.32 -10.80
C ASP A 73 -4.28 -8.05 -10.48
N VAL A 74 -3.95 -7.27 -11.53
CA VAL A 74 -3.17 -6.05 -11.37
C VAL A 74 -3.86 -5.04 -10.44
N SER A 75 -5.20 -5.00 -10.45
CA SER A 75 -6.00 -4.10 -9.60
C SER A 75 -5.81 -4.35 -8.11
N GLU A 76 -5.50 -5.60 -7.70
CA GLU A 76 -5.17 -5.91 -6.31
C GLU A 76 -3.78 -5.39 -5.91
N LEU A 77 -2.91 -5.13 -6.90
CA LEU A 77 -1.54 -4.67 -6.69
C LEU A 77 -1.37 -3.14 -6.76
N GLU A 78 -2.36 -2.41 -7.25
CA GLU A 78 -2.29 -0.95 -7.46
C GLU A 78 -1.87 -0.18 -6.20
N ASN A 79 -2.44 -0.54 -5.05
CA ASN A 79 -2.11 0.06 -3.74
C ASN A 79 -0.65 -0.16 -3.31
N PHE A 80 0.05 -1.13 -3.89
CA PHE A 80 1.46 -1.38 -3.63
C PHE A 80 2.39 -0.72 -4.66
N LEU A 81 1.86 -0.34 -5.82
CA LEU A 81 2.62 0.35 -6.87
C LEU A 81 2.75 1.85 -6.60
N VAL A 82 1.74 2.44 -5.95
CA VAL A 82 1.73 3.84 -5.53
C VAL A 82 1.77 3.89 -4.00
N PRO A 83 2.96 3.92 -3.37
CA PRO A 83 3.03 4.21 -1.95
C PRO A 83 2.49 5.63 -1.73
N LYS A 84 1.42 5.76 -0.94
CA LYS A 84 0.90 7.07 -0.55
C LYS A 84 2.02 7.84 0.17
N PRO A 85 2.40 9.04 -0.30
CA PRO A 85 3.35 9.88 0.40
C PRO A 85 2.89 10.11 1.84
N THR A 86 3.78 9.96 2.82
CA THR A 86 3.45 10.18 4.24
C THR A 86 2.93 11.60 4.50
N ILE A 87 3.22 12.53 3.59
CA ILE A 87 2.77 13.93 3.65
C ILE A 87 1.29 14.12 3.30
N GLU A 88 0.63 13.19 2.59
CA GLU A 88 -0.77 13.32 2.15
C GLU A 88 -1.78 13.34 3.31
N GLY A 89 -1.41 12.85 4.50
CA GLY A 89 -2.25 12.86 5.69
C GLY A 89 -1.88 13.93 6.73
N LEU A 90 -0.97 14.85 6.40
CA LEU A 90 -0.53 15.91 7.31
C LEU A 90 -1.17 17.24 6.92
N HIS A 91 -1.69 17.96 7.91
CA HIS A 91 -2.26 19.29 7.74
C HIS A 91 -1.54 20.33 8.60
N VAL A 92 -1.62 21.58 8.17
CA VAL A 92 -1.13 22.71 8.97
C VAL A 92 -2.00 22.82 10.22
N ASN A 93 -1.34 23.00 11.37
CA ASN A 93 -1.89 22.98 12.72
C ASN A 93 -2.10 21.61 13.37
N ASP A 94 -1.85 20.49 12.67
CA ASP A 94 -1.91 19.17 13.30
C ASP A 94 -0.95 19.08 14.49
N ILE A 95 -1.40 18.37 15.52
CA ILE A 95 -0.55 17.97 16.64
C ILE A 95 0.01 16.60 16.33
N ILE A 96 1.34 16.52 16.21
CA ILE A 96 2.08 15.31 15.91
C ILE A 96 3.00 14.90 17.05
N GLU A 97 3.31 13.61 17.11
CA GLU A 97 4.43 13.05 17.85
C GLU A 97 5.61 12.82 16.89
N ILE A 98 6.80 13.24 17.29
CA ILE A 98 8.02 12.91 16.53
C ILE A 98 8.46 11.50 16.92
N ILE A 99 8.46 10.55 15.98
CA ILE A 99 8.77 9.13 16.27
C ILE A 99 10.25 8.76 16.09
N SER A 100 11.04 9.64 15.46
CA SER A 100 12.44 9.38 15.12
C SER A 100 13.29 10.65 15.19
N GLY A 101 14.61 10.48 15.23
CA GLY A 101 15.57 11.59 15.32
C GLY A 101 15.76 12.12 16.75
N PRO A 102 16.47 13.25 16.91
CA PRO A 102 16.87 13.78 18.21
C PRO A 102 15.71 14.29 19.08
N PHE A 103 14.56 14.58 18.47
CA PHE A 103 13.35 15.06 19.16
C PHE A 103 12.30 13.96 19.33
N LYS A 104 12.71 12.69 19.27
CA LYS A 104 11.82 11.54 19.41
C LYS A 104 11.03 11.60 20.74
N GLY A 105 9.72 11.43 20.66
CA GLY A 105 8.78 11.45 21.78
C GLY A 105 8.24 12.84 22.11
N SER A 106 8.78 13.91 21.52
CA SER A 106 8.26 15.26 21.71
C SER A 106 6.99 15.48 20.88
N ARG A 107 6.08 16.29 21.43
CA ARG A 107 4.88 16.75 20.71
C ARG A 107 5.18 18.06 20.00
N ALA A 108 4.70 18.17 18.77
CA ALA A 108 4.91 19.36 17.96
C ALA A 108 3.65 19.71 17.18
N LYS A 109 3.48 21.00 16.89
CA LYS A 109 2.43 21.51 16.02
C LYS A 109 3.01 21.80 14.64
N ILE A 110 2.35 21.35 13.58
CA ILE A 110 2.79 21.64 12.21
C ILE A 110 2.49 23.12 11.88
N ASN A 111 3.51 23.87 11.47
CA ASN A 111 3.38 25.25 11.01
C ASN A 111 3.39 25.32 9.47
N ARG A 112 4.20 24.51 8.79
CA ARG A 112 4.30 24.52 7.33
C ARG A 112 4.62 23.14 6.76
N ILE A 113 4.04 22.84 5.60
CA ILE A 113 4.25 21.59 4.86
C ILE A 113 4.87 21.91 3.50
N ASP A 114 5.92 21.18 3.12
CA ASP A 114 6.58 21.26 1.82
C ASP A 114 6.43 19.91 1.10
N VAL A 115 5.39 19.80 0.26
CA VAL A 115 5.01 18.57 -0.44
C VAL A 115 6.11 18.10 -1.40
N GLY A 116 6.82 19.03 -2.07
CA GLY A 116 7.84 18.67 -3.06
C GLY A 116 9.10 18.06 -2.44
N ARG A 117 9.34 18.28 -1.15
CA ARG A 117 10.52 17.78 -0.43
C ARG A 117 10.18 16.78 0.69
N GLU A 118 8.90 16.45 0.87
CA GLU A 118 8.41 15.61 1.97
C GLU A 118 8.88 16.10 3.36
N GLU A 119 9.01 17.43 3.50
CA GLU A 119 9.49 18.09 4.72
C GLU A 119 8.34 18.84 5.41
N VAL A 120 8.26 18.72 6.73
CA VAL A 120 7.37 19.54 7.56
C VAL A 120 8.17 20.41 8.51
N THR A 121 7.70 21.64 8.70
CA THR A 121 8.23 22.59 9.69
C THR A 121 7.28 22.61 10.88
N VAL A 122 7.80 22.28 12.06
CA VAL A 122 7.02 22.11 13.28
C VAL A 122 7.57 22.94 14.42
N GLU A 123 6.73 23.19 15.40
CA GLU A 123 7.08 23.88 16.64
C GLU A 123 6.76 22.98 17.84
N LEU A 124 7.73 22.77 18.73
CA LEU A 124 7.55 21.90 19.89
C LEU A 124 6.58 22.53 20.90
N LEU A 125 5.60 21.76 21.36
CA LEU A 125 4.64 22.20 22.38
C LEU A 125 5.25 22.23 23.79
N ASP A 126 6.29 21.44 24.03
CA ASP A 126 6.98 21.34 25.32
C ASP A 126 7.99 22.50 25.55
N SER A 127 8.21 23.36 24.54
CA SER A 127 9.19 24.44 24.60
C SER A 127 8.54 25.76 25.02
N GLN A 128 9.19 26.50 25.94
CA GLN A 128 8.76 27.85 26.32
C GLN A 128 8.97 28.88 25.20
N ILE A 129 9.84 28.57 24.22
CA ILE A 129 10.14 29.42 23.07
C ILE A 129 9.86 28.62 21.79
N PRO A 130 9.02 29.12 20.87
CA PRO A 130 8.72 28.43 19.62
C PRO A 130 9.93 28.50 18.70
N ILE A 131 10.62 27.38 18.51
CA ILE A 131 11.71 27.24 17.54
C ILE A 131 11.21 26.36 16.39
N PRO A 132 11.19 26.86 15.15
CA PRO A 132 10.76 26.06 14.01
C PRO A 132 11.84 25.04 13.65
N ILE A 133 11.46 23.77 13.59
CA ILE A 133 12.34 22.64 13.24
C ILE A 133 11.81 21.99 11.97
N LYS A 134 12.71 21.67 11.04
CA LYS A 134 12.38 20.92 9.83
C LYS A 134 12.65 19.44 10.03
N LEU A 135 11.69 18.60 9.68
CA LEU A 135 11.82 17.14 9.69
C LEU A 135 11.16 16.52 8.47
N HIS A 136 11.54 15.28 8.16
CA HIS A 136 10.86 14.48 7.13
C HIS A 136 9.46 14.06 7.63
N SER A 137 8.49 13.96 6.73
CA SER A 137 7.12 13.52 7.05
C SER A 137 7.08 12.14 7.72
N ASP A 138 8.03 11.26 7.38
CA ASP A 138 8.15 9.90 7.97
C ASP A 138 8.43 9.90 9.47
N PHE A 139 8.89 11.02 10.02
CA PHE A 139 9.14 11.13 11.46
C PHE A 139 7.93 11.66 12.22
N CYS A 140 6.84 11.95 11.53
CA CYS A 140 5.61 12.48 12.10
C CYS A 140 4.59 11.36 12.30
N LYS A 141 3.96 11.35 13.47
CA LYS A 141 2.75 10.58 13.73
C LYS A 141 1.67 11.54 14.23
N VAL A 142 0.56 11.65 13.51
CA VAL A 142 -0.57 12.50 13.93
C VAL A 142 -1.17 11.98 15.23
N ILE A 143 -1.34 12.86 16.20
CA ILE A 143 -2.09 12.62 17.44
C ILE A 143 -3.48 13.25 17.33
N GLU A 144 -3.54 14.48 16.82
CA GLU A 144 -4.76 15.27 16.70
C GLU A 144 -4.71 16.00 15.36
N SER A 145 -5.70 15.74 14.51
CA SER A 145 -5.86 16.44 13.24
C SER A 145 -6.53 17.79 13.48
N ALA A 146 -6.02 18.84 12.85
CA ALA A 146 -6.64 20.16 12.87
C ALA A 146 -7.85 20.26 11.92
N VAL A 147 -8.00 19.29 11.02
CA VAL A 147 -9.18 19.11 10.19
C VAL A 147 -10.10 18.17 10.97
N GLU A 148 -11.32 18.61 11.28
CA GLU A 148 -12.40 17.69 11.64
C GLU A 148 -12.54 16.73 10.45
N GLU A 149 -12.00 15.53 10.56
CA GLU A 149 -12.27 14.50 9.57
C GLU A 149 -13.77 14.21 9.66
N GLU A 150 -14.52 14.56 8.61
CA GLU A 150 -15.59 13.69 8.16
C GLU A 150 -14.97 12.29 8.15
N GLU A 151 -15.35 11.48 9.13
CA GLU A 151 -15.09 10.05 9.12
C GLU A 151 -15.45 9.58 7.71
N VAL A 152 -14.46 9.15 6.92
CA VAL A 152 -14.76 8.45 5.67
C VAL A 152 -15.56 7.24 6.13
N PRO A 153 -16.88 7.18 5.90
CA PRO A 153 -17.68 6.17 6.55
C PRO A 153 -17.24 4.83 5.98
N ALA A 154 -16.89 3.89 6.85
CA ALA A 154 -16.75 2.48 6.51
C ALA A 154 -18.12 1.84 6.10
N GLU A 155 -19.09 2.65 5.68
CA GLU A 155 -20.49 2.30 5.44
C GLU A 155 -20.87 2.18 3.96
N THR A 156 -19.98 2.54 3.02
CA THR A 156 -20.25 2.29 1.58
C THR A 156 -20.15 0.82 1.17
N ALA A 157 -19.78 -0.09 2.08
CA ALA A 157 -19.90 -1.53 1.87
C ALA A 157 -21.29 -2.10 2.24
N LYS A 158 -22.14 -1.36 2.97
CA LYS A 158 -23.50 -1.83 3.31
C LYS A 158 -24.61 -1.24 2.44
N LYS A 159 -24.41 -0.05 1.88
CA LYS A 159 -25.40 0.57 0.97
C LYS A 159 -25.39 0.00 -0.45
N ALA A 160 -24.43 -0.86 -0.80
CA ALA A 160 -24.44 -1.57 -2.08
C ALA A 160 -25.35 -2.80 -2.05
N ASP A 161 -25.46 -3.48 -0.91
CA ASP A 161 -26.37 -4.64 -0.75
C ASP A 161 -27.84 -4.19 -0.68
N GLU A 162 -28.18 -3.14 0.08
CA GLU A 162 -29.58 -2.68 0.18
C GLU A 162 -30.13 -2.09 -1.13
N LYS A 163 -29.27 -1.51 -1.98
CA LYS A 163 -29.70 -0.97 -3.28
C LYS A 163 -29.84 -2.03 -4.37
N ALA A 164 -29.14 -3.16 -4.24
CA ALA A 164 -29.28 -4.29 -5.16
C ALA A 164 -30.57 -5.08 -4.87
N GLU A 165 -30.98 -5.18 -3.60
CA GLU A 165 -32.24 -5.84 -3.23
C GLU A 165 -33.48 -5.02 -3.63
N GLU A 166 -33.44 -3.68 -3.58
CA GLU A 166 -34.57 -2.84 -4.03
C GLU A 166 -34.71 -2.78 -5.58
N GLU A 167 -33.61 -2.88 -6.34
CA GLU A 167 -33.66 -2.90 -7.81
C GLU A 167 -34.12 -4.27 -8.36
N GLU A 168 -33.83 -5.40 -7.67
CA GLU A 168 -34.35 -6.72 -8.06
C GLU A 168 -35.86 -6.87 -7.77
N GLU A 169 -36.37 -6.31 -6.66
CA GLU A 169 -37.81 -6.36 -6.35
C GLU A 169 -38.66 -5.47 -7.28
N GLU A 170 -38.16 -4.30 -7.72
CA GLU A 170 -38.89 -3.46 -8.68
C GLU A 170 -38.94 -4.07 -10.09
N GLU A 171 -37.89 -4.77 -10.54
CA GLU A 171 -37.90 -5.46 -11.85
C GLU A 171 -38.86 -6.65 -11.89
N ASP A 172 -38.94 -7.44 -10.81
CA ASP A 172 -39.88 -8.57 -10.72
C ASP A 172 -41.35 -8.11 -10.67
N VAL A 173 -41.65 -7.04 -9.93
CA VAL A 173 -43.02 -6.49 -9.87
C VAL A 173 -43.44 -5.89 -11.21
N PHE A 174 -42.52 -5.27 -11.95
CA PHE A 174 -42.82 -4.73 -13.28
C PHE A 174 -43.03 -5.83 -14.34
N ALA A 175 -42.30 -6.95 -14.22
CA ALA A 175 -42.45 -8.12 -15.10
C ALA A 175 -43.77 -8.88 -14.87
N GLU A 176 -44.27 -8.95 -13.63
CA GLU A 176 -45.59 -9.53 -13.33
C GLU A 176 -46.75 -8.67 -13.87
N PHE A 177 -46.59 -7.34 -13.89
CA PHE A 177 -47.65 -6.42 -14.34
C PHE A 177 -47.92 -6.47 -15.86
N PHE A 178 -46.92 -6.84 -16.68
CA PHE A 178 -47.05 -6.90 -18.15
C PHE A 178 -47.45 -8.28 -18.69
N ASN A 179 -47.49 -9.32 -17.84
CA ASN A 179 -47.82 -10.70 -18.22
C ASN A 179 -49.21 -11.18 -17.74
N ALA A 180 -50.06 -10.27 -17.24
CA ALA A 180 -51.46 -10.54 -16.85
C ALA A 180 -52.46 -10.09 -17.92
#